data_AF-A0A5C5UVR6-F1
#
_entry.id   AF-A0A5C5UVR6-F1
#
_cell.length_a   1.000
_cell.length_b   1.000
_cell.length_c   1.000
_cell.angle_alpha   90.00
_cell.angle_beta   90.00
_cell.angle_gamma   90.00
#
_symmetry.space_group_name_H-M   'P 1'
#
loop_
_entity.id
_entity.type
_entity.pdbx_description
1 polymer ?
#
loop_
_entity_poly.entity_id
_entity_poly.type
_entity_poly.pdbx_seq_one_letter_code
_entity_poly.pdbx_strand_id
1 'polypeptide(L)'
;MSAEETSPTCPNCRLAVTLPTDSQTGEIACPVCTMALYFVRLDEAGENPPVLIRQGSLAVSDWEELCRCLQRGDSLSTVDIVMLIEQYRDG
;
A
#
# COMPACT_ATOMS: atom_id res chain seq x y z
N MET A 1 -18.52 -16.96 8.04
CA MET A 1 -17.98 -16.82 6.67
C MET A 1 -16.69 -16.05 6.83
N SER A 2 -15.55 -16.70 6.64
CA SER A 2 -14.25 -16.02 6.76
C SER A 2 -13.97 -15.35 5.43
N ALA A 3 -13.84 -14.02 5.42
CA ALA A 3 -13.22 -13.33 4.29
C ALA A 3 -11.82 -13.93 4.14
N GLU A 4 -11.52 -14.56 3.00
CA GLU A 4 -10.14 -14.91 2.67
C GLU A 4 -9.37 -13.59 2.56
N GLU A 5 -8.65 -13.23 3.62
CA GLU A 5 -7.74 -12.10 3.64
C GLU A 5 -6.70 -12.31 2.54
N THR A 6 -6.93 -11.65 1.40
CA THR A 6 -6.08 -11.83 0.24
C THR A 6 -4.74 -11.18 0.56
N SER A 7 -3.73 -12.00 0.83
CA SER A 7 -2.40 -11.51 1.15
C SER A 7 -1.80 -10.79 -0.06
N PRO A 8 -1.32 -9.54 0.08
CA PRO A 8 -0.74 -8.81 -1.04
C PRO A 8 0.55 -9.47 -1.50
N THR A 9 0.87 -9.31 -2.79
CA THR A 9 2.08 -9.89 -3.41
C THR A 9 3.12 -8.82 -3.68
N CYS A 10 4.39 -9.13 -3.39
CA CYS A 10 5.49 -8.22 -3.64
C CYS A 10 5.57 -7.87 -5.13
N PRO A 11 5.64 -6.58 -5.51
CA PRO A 11 5.72 -6.19 -6.92
C PRO A 11 7.03 -6.62 -7.58
N ASN A 12 8.07 -6.96 -6.82
CA ASN A 12 9.36 -7.41 -7.34
C ASN A 12 9.42 -8.93 -7.58
N CYS A 13 9.26 -9.74 -6.52
CA CYS A 13 9.38 -11.19 -6.61
C CYS A 13 8.05 -11.95 -6.77
N ARG A 14 6.91 -11.24 -6.78
CA ARG A 14 5.55 -11.80 -6.92
C ARG A 14 5.13 -12.82 -5.84
N LEU A 15 5.86 -12.88 -4.73
CA LEU A 15 5.52 -13.74 -3.59
C LEU A 15 4.68 -12.99 -2.56
N ALA A 16 3.85 -13.73 -1.82
CA ALA A 16 2.99 -13.19 -0.78
C ALA A 16 3.79 -12.50 0.34
N VAL A 17 3.24 -11.42 0.87
CA VAL A 17 3.83 -10.62 1.93
C VAL A 17 2.82 -10.43 3.04
N THR A 18 3.26 -10.64 4.28
CA THR A 18 2.47 -10.36 5.47
C THR A 18 2.61 -8.89 5.87
N LEU A 19 1.50 -8.23 6.13
CA LEU A 19 1.48 -6.82 6.55
C LEU A 19 1.11 -6.67 8.04
N PRO A 20 1.65 -5.67 8.75
CA PRO A 20 1.23 -5.33 10.11
C PRO A 20 -0.27 -5.06 10.16
N THR A 21 -1.02 -5.72 11.05
CA THR A 21 -2.49 -5.63 11.10
C THR A 21 -3.01 -4.34 11.74
N ASP A 22 -2.20 -3.66 12.51
CA ASP A 22 -2.52 -2.48 13.32
C ASP A 22 -2.33 -1.13 12.60
N SER A 23 -1.86 -1.15 11.35
CA SER A 23 -1.44 0.05 10.63
C SER A 23 -2.11 0.13 9.24
N GLN A 24 -2.59 1.32 8.87
CA GLN A 24 -3.11 1.58 7.51
C GLN A 24 -1.99 1.81 6.49
N THR A 25 -0.87 2.37 6.94
CA THR A 25 0.31 2.60 6.10
C THR A 25 1.58 2.21 6.85
N GLY A 26 2.66 1.97 6.12
CA GLY A 26 3.97 1.79 6.72
C GLY A 26 5.03 1.30 5.76
N GLU A 27 6.21 1.08 6.32
CA GLU A 27 7.39 0.60 5.62
C GLU A 27 7.70 -0.84 6.03
N ILE A 28 7.97 -1.70 5.05
CA ILE A 28 8.34 -3.08 5.29
C ILE A 28 9.43 -3.51 4.30
N ALA A 29 10.13 -4.60 4.62
CA ALA A 29 10.96 -5.29 3.64
C ALA A 29 10.26 -6.57 3.18
N CYS A 30 10.31 -6.87 1.89
CA CYS A 30 9.86 -8.17 1.39
C CYS A 30 10.66 -9.29 2.06
N PRO A 31 10.03 -10.29 2.69
CA PRO A 31 10.76 -11.34 3.41
C PRO A 31 11.56 -12.26 2.48
N VAL A 32 11.31 -12.22 1.16
CA VAL A 32 11.98 -13.08 0.19
C VAL A 32 13.08 -12.37 -0.58
N CYS A 33 12.77 -11.22 -1.19
CA CYS A 33 13.74 -10.49 -1.99
C CYS A 33 14.37 -9.29 -1.26
N THR A 34 14.03 -9.07 0.00
CA THR A 34 14.52 -7.97 0.86
C THR A 34 14.26 -6.55 0.34
N MET A 35 13.54 -6.42 -0.78
CA MET A 35 13.14 -5.13 -1.35
C MET A 35 12.36 -4.33 -0.32
N ALA A 36 12.74 -3.09 -0.10
CA ALA A 36 12.01 -2.19 0.75
C ALA A 36 10.74 -1.71 0.03
N LEU A 37 9.61 -1.74 0.74
CA LEU A 37 8.28 -1.46 0.22
C LEU A 37 7.54 -0.52 1.16
N TYR A 38 6.75 0.37 0.57
CA TYR A 38 5.66 1.06 1.24
C TYR A 38 4.37 0.23 1.09
N PHE A 39 3.56 0.14 2.14
CA PHE A 39 2.23 -0.48 2.05
C PHE A 39 1.12 0.49 2.40
N VAL A 40 -0.02 0.36 1.72
CA VAL A 40 -1.21 1.18 1.96
C VAL A 40 -2.44 0.27 2.03
N ARG A 41 -3.28 0.49 3.04
CA ARG A 41 -4.62 -0.09 3.17
C ARG A 41 -5.64 1.00 2.93
N LEU A 42 -6.51 0.77 1.96
CA LEU A 42 -7.63 1.65 1.67
C LEU A 42 -8.82 1.08 2.46
N ASP A 43 -9.21 1.78 3.53
CA ASP A 43 -10.31 1.36 4.41
C ASP A 43 -11.70 1.46 3.75
N GLU A 44 -11.77 1.98 2.52
CA GLU A 44 -13.01 1.98 1.74
C GLU A 44 -13.35 0.55 1.26
N ALA A 45 -14.20 -0.07 2.07
CA ALA A 45 -15.13 -1.14 1.74
C ALA A 45 -14.61 -2.58 1.64
N GLY A 46 -13.44 -2.93 2.19
CA GLY A 46 -13.03 -4.35 2.30
C GLY A 46 -12.92 -5.14 0.98
N GLU A 47 -13.08 -4.45 -0.15
CA GLU A 47 -13.00 -4.97 -1.52
C GLU A 47 -11.62 -4.70 -2.12
N ASN A 48 -10.86 -3.75 -1.57
CA ASN A 48 -9.57 -3.35 -2.10
C ASN A 48 -8.42 -4.04 -1.33
N PRO A 49 -7.61 -4.90 -2.00
CA PRO A 49 -6.46 -5.51 -1.36
C PRO A 49 -5.41 -4.45 -1.03
N PRO A 50 -4.59 -4.66 0.01
CA PRO A 50 -3.50 -3.76 0.33
C PRO A 50 -2.57 -3.55 -0.87
N VAL A 51 -2.11 -2.32 -1.04
CA VAL A 51 -1.21 -1.94 -2.13
C VAL A 51 0.22 -1.95 -1.62
N LEU A 52 1.14 -2.48 -2.44
CA LEU A 52 2.57 -2.47 -2.19
C LEU A 52 3.29 -1.65 -3.26
N ILE A 53 4.07 -0.66 -2.82
CA ILE A 53 4.85 0.26 -3.65
C ILE A 53 6.33 0.04 -3.36
N ARG A 54 7.19 -0.01 -4.38
CA ARG A 54 8.63 -0.14 -4.17
C ARG A 54 9.20 1.17 -3.63
N GLN A 55 10.01 1.11 -2.57
CA GLN A 55 10.75 2.28 -2.13
C GLN A 55 11.72 2.72 -3.24
N GLY A 56 11.75 4.02 -3.53
CA GLY A 56 12.51 4.60 -4.65
C GLY A 56 11.69 4.81 -5.92
N SER A 57 10.49 4.22 -6.03
CA SER A 57 9.53 4.56 -7.10
C SER A 57 8.67 5.78 -6.75
N LEU A 58 8.55 6.10 -5.45
CA LEU A 58 7.84 7.25 -4.92
C LEU A 58 8.82 8.09 -4.09
N ALA A 59 8.78 9.42 -4.24
CA ALA A 59 9.58 10.30 -3.41
C ALA A 59 9.12 10.22 -1.94
N VAL A 60 10.07 10.35 -1.00
CA VAL A 60 9.76 10.24 0.43
C VAL A 60 8.77 11.31 0.88
N SER A 61 8.85 12.52 0.34
CA SER A 61 7.90 13.61 0.63
C SER A 61 6.47 13.26 0.22
N ASP A 62 6.31 12.59 -0.93
CA ASP A 62 5.00 12.23 -1.46
C ASP A 62 4.41 11.08 -0.64
N TRP A 63 5.26 10.15 -0.20
CA TRP A 63 4.90 9.10 0.74
C TRP A 63 4.41 9.67 2.09
N GLU A 64 5.15 10.61 2.67
CA GLU A 64 4.77 11.24 3.95
C GLU A 64 3.44 12.00 3.86
N GLU A 65 3.21 12.70 2.74
CA GLU A 65 1.93 13.39 2.50
C GLU A 65 0.78 12.38 2.35
N LEU A 66 1.00 11.28 1.63
CA LEU A 66 0.01 10.20 1.50
C LEU A 66 -0.35 9.59 2.85
N CYS A 67 0.64 9.29 3.70
CA CYS A 67 0.41 8.80 5.06
C CYS A 67 -0.43 9.79 5.88
N ARG A 68 -0.14 11.09 5.76
CA ARG A 68 -0.86 12.15 6.47
C ARG A 68 -2.32 12.25 6.03
N CYS A 69 -2.59 12.18 4.72
CA CYS A 69 -3.94 12.22 4.16
C CYS A 69 -4.80 11.06 4.65
N LEU A 70 -4.25 9.83 4.63
CA LEU A 70 -4.97 8.63 5.11
C LEU A 70 -5.28 8.70 6.60
N GLN A 71 -4.31 9.13 7.42
CA GLN A 71 -4.49 9.27 8.86
C GLN A 71 -5.56 10.31 9.24
N ARG A 72 -5.80 11.32 8.40
CA ARG A 72 -6.81 12.36 8.64
C ARG A 72 -8.21 11.97 8.16
N GLY A 73 -8.34 10.92 7.35
CA GLY A 73 -9.63 10.44 6.85
C GLY A 73 -10.26 11.37 5.80
N ASP A 74 -9.46 12.15 5.07
CA ASP A 74 -9.95 13.02 4.01
C ASP A 74 -10.41 12.17 2.82
N SER A 75 -11.72 11.96 2.68
CA SER A 75 -12.34 11.08 1.67
C SER A 75 -12.11 11.53 0.22
N LEU A 76 -11.86 12.82 -0.02
CA LEU A 76 -11.45 13.33 -1.33
C LEU A 76 -10.05 12.85 -1.74
N SER A 77 -9.18 12.53 -0.77
CA SER A 77 -7.81 12.10 -1.03
C SER A 77 -7.69 10.62 -1.37
N THR A 78 -8.65 9.76 -0.99
CA THR A 78 -8.61 8.32 -1.31
C THR A 78 -8.61 8.09 -2.82
N VAL A 79 -9.41 8.85 -3.57
CA VAL A 79 -9.44 8.79 -5.03
C VAL A 79 -8.10 9.25 -5.62
N ASP A 80 -7.53 10.35 -5.12
CA ASP A 80 -6.22 10.83 -5.57
C ASP A 80 -5.10 9.84 -5.23
N ILE A 81 -5.18 9.16 -4.09
CA ILE A 81 -4.26 8.11 -3.65
C ILE A 81 -4.39 6.88 -4.54
N VAL A 82 -5.61 6.45 -4.87
CA VAL A 82 -5.86 5.35 -5.81
C VAL A 82 -5.32 5.71 -7.19
N MET A 83 -5.60 6.91 -7.69
CA MET A 83 -5.10 7.39 -8.98
C MET A 83 -3.57 7.46 -9.01
N LEU A 84 -2.93 7.96 -7.94
CA LEU A 84 -1.47 7.92 -7.79
C LEU A 84 -0.96 6.47 -7.86
N ILE A 85 -1.54 5.58 -7.08
CA ILE A 85 -1.18 4.16 -7.04
C ILE A 85 -1.35 3.49 -8.41
N GLU A 86 -2.43 3.78 -9.12
CA GLU A 86 -2.72 3.24 -10.46
C GLU A 86 -1.72 3.75 -11.50
N GLN A 87 -1.40 5.06 -11.47
CA GLN A 87 -0.35 5.63 -12.32
C GLN A 87 1.01 4.93 -12.10
N TYR A 88 1.32 4.52 -10.86
CA TYR A 88 2.53 3.77 -10.55
C TYR A 88 2.46 2.29 -10.92
N ARG A 89 1.27 1.71 -11.11
CA ARG A 89 1.11 0.31 -11.56
C ARG A 89 1.32 0.16 -13.07
N ASP A 90 0.95 1.18 -13.84
CA ASP A 90 1.02 1.18 -15.30
C ASP A 90 2.30 1.84 -15.87
N GLY A 91 3.12 2.45 -15.01
CA GLY A 91 4.40 3.11 -15.35
C GLY A 91 5.62 2.21 -15.35
#